data_AF-A0A931RGG2-F1
#
_entry.id   AF-A0A931RGG2-F1
#
_cell.length_a   1.000
_cell.length_b   1.000
_cell.length_c   1.000
_cell.angle_alpha   90.00
_cell.angle_beta   90.00
_cell.angle_gamma   90.00
#
_symmetry.space_group_name_H-M   'P 1'
#
loop_
_entity.id
_entity.type
_entity.pdbx_description
1 polymer ?
#
loop_
_entity_poly.entity_id
_entity_poly.type
_entity_poly.pdbx_seq_one_letter_code
_entity_poly.pdbx_strand_id
1 'polypeptide(L)'
;MTQNVKIMTYVLIALLVIVGGYFGYQWREKRRAAAYRESFSSGRGLFERGDVKSLSEAAREFEDTLRRATSPQEEGLAKLNLGVATMLIDPPKGISILKEVVADESYPGMYRAGGVVYILDYYNMTYDKDFARKYIFSGGELWESFIKGGDITEALRSAYEYSQQFWRTVTADYRLAYWYGNRLIEEASGLRTMTSEQKTVYTQRMRENLQDGDRLLAVSLRSTDVAAGGLSEFNRVLVFTVRGIAYAELYLLRGGSENKQLAEESFDKAIQQGGAISDNPYGRDASLYARFFYSVFLSVLTERGFENRSVDMKKQITALVAETDRSLSFFGFLRRLASLEYQNDLFRRYTLSLAQQDERFKALLKELGWQL
;
A
#
# COMPACT_ATOMS: atom_id res chain seq x y z
N MET A 1 -45.85 38.97 -46.11
CA MET A 1 -44.63 38.64 -45.33
C MET A 1 -43.44 38.77 -46.27
N THR A 2 -42.57 39.77 -46.04
CA THR A 2 -41.42 40.06 -46.91
C THR A 2 -40.37 38.94 -46.82
N GLN A 3 -39.60 38.71 -47.91
CA GLN A 3 -38.58 37.65 -47.99
C GLN A 3 -37.59 37.67 -46.82
N ASN A 4 -37.27 38.87 -46.33
CA ASN A 4 -36.41 39.09 -45.15
C ASN A 4 -37.01 38.51 -43.87
N VAL A 5 -38.33 38.55 -43.70
CA VAL A 5 -39.00 37.98 -42.51
C VAL A 5 -38.91 36.46 -42.52
N LYS A 6 -39.05 35.81 -43.68
CA LYS A 6 -38.90 34.35 -43.80
C LYS A 6 -37.47 33.88 -43.48
N ILE A 7 -36.47 34.57 -44.01
CA ILE A 7 -35.05 34.28 -43.74
C ILE A 7 -34.76 34.43 -42.24
N MET A 8 -35.23 35.52 -41.62
CA MET A 8 -35.06 35.75 -40.19
C MET A 8 -35.75 34.68 -39.34
N THR A 9 -36.94 34.23 -39.72
CA THR A 9 -37.63 33.12 -39.03
C THR A 9 -36.84 31.81 -39.11
N TYR A 10 -36.28 31.45 -40.27
CA TYR A 10 -35.47 30.23 -40.40
C TYR A 10 -34.18 30.29 -39.60
N VAL A 11 -33.50 31.44 -39.58
CA VAL A 11 -32.30 31.65 -38.75
C VAL A 11 -32.64 31.50 -37.26
N LEU A 12 -33.77 32.05 -36.82
CA LEU A 12 -34.20 31.98 -35.43
C LEU A 12 -34.57 30.55 -35.01
N ILE A 13 -35.25 29.80 -35.88
CA ILE A 13 -35.53 28.37 -35.67
C ILE A 13 -34.23 27.56 -35.60
N ALA A 14 -33.29 27.77 -36.51
CA ALA A 14 -32.00 27.08 -36.51
C ALA A 14 -31.20 27.37 -35.23
N LEU A 15 -31.18 28.63 -34.78
CA LEU A 15 -30.57 29.01 -33.50
C LEU A 15 -31.25 28.33 -32.31
N LEU A 16 -32.58 28.27 -32.28
CA LEU A 16 -33.32 27.58 -31.21
C LEU A 16 -33.05 26.06 -31.19
N VAL A 17 -32.89 25.43 -32.36
CA VAL A 17 -32.51 24.00 -32.46
C VAL A 17 -31.09 23.77 -31.95
N ILE A 18 -30.13 24.63 -32.34
CA ILE A 18 -28.74 24.53 -31.87
C ILE A 18 -28.66 24.76 -30.36
N VAL A 19 -29.32 25.81 -29.86
CA VAL A 19 -29.35 26.15 -28.43
C VAL A 19 -30.07 25.06 -27.63
N GLY A 20 -31.23 24.57 -28.10
CA GLY A 20 -31.95 23.46 -27.49
C GLY A 20 -31.15 22.16 -27.49
N GLY A 21 -30.42 21.87 -28.57
CA GLY A 21 -29.49 20.74 -28.67
C GLY A 21 -28.34 20.85 -27.67
N TYR A 22 -27.75 22.04 -27.52
CA TYR A 22 -26.70 22.31 -26.55
C TYR A 22 -27.19 22.16 -25.11
N PHE A 23 -28.34 22.76 -24.74
CA PHE A 23 -28.93 22.60 -23.41
C PHE A 23 -29.34 21.14 -23.12
N GLY A 24 -29.90 20.44 -24.11
CA GLY A 24 -30.23 19.02 -24.00
C GLY A 24 -29.00 18.11 -23.88
N TYR A 25 -27.87 18.47 -24.50
CA TYR A 25 -26.59 17.81 -24.32
C TYR A 25 -26.05 18.06 -22.90
N GLN A 26 -25.97 19.32 -22.46
CA GLN A 26 -25.51 19.72 -21.13
C GLN A 26 -26.33 19.08 -20.00
N TRP A 27 -27.65 18.98 -20.16
CA TRP A 27 -28.51 18.34 -19.17
C TRP A 27 -28.29 16.82 -19.09
N ARG A 28 -28.13 16.15 -20.23
CA ARG A 28 -27.80 14.72 -20.29
C ARG A 28 -26.42 14.45 -19.69
N GLU A 29 -25.43 15.28 -20.00
CA GLU A 29 -24.08 15.19 -19.47
C GLU A 29 -24.07 15.39 -17.94
N LYS A 30 -24.79 16.39 -17.42
CA LYS A 30 -24.94 16.59 -15.96
C LYS A 30 -25.60 15.40 -15.26
N ARG A 31 -26.67 14.83 -15.84
CA ARG A 31 -27.32 13.63 -15.28
C ARG A 31 -26.39 12.42 -15.30
N ARG A 32 -25.63 12.22 -16.39
CA ARG A 32 -24.63 11.15 -16.48
C ARG A 32 -23.53 11.31 -15.44
N ALA A 33 -22.95 12.50 -15.33
CA ALA A 33 -21.91 12.80 -14.35
C ALA A 33 -22.42 12.69 -12.90
N ALA A 34 -23.70 12.99 -12.65
CA ALA A 34 -24.33 12.72 -11.35
C ALA A 34 -24.44 11.20 -11.09
N ALA A 35 -24.94 10.44 -12.07
CA ALA A 35 -25.12 9.00 -11.97
C ALA A 35 -23.79 8.22 -11.84
N TYR A 36 -22.70 8.72 -12.46
CA TYR A 36 -21.34 8.22 -12.26
C TYR A 36 -20.89 8.46 -10.81
N ARG A 37 -21.00 9.71 -10.33
CA ARG A 37 -20.57 10.10 -8.97
C ARG A 37 -21.34 9.37 -7.88
N GLU A 38 -22.63 9.15 -8.08
CA GLU A 38 -23.49 8.43 -7.14
C GLU A 38 -23.07 6.97 -6.99
N SER A 39 -22.93 6.23 -8.10
CA SER A 39 -22.50 4.82 -8.04
C SER A 39 -21.07 4.70 -7.51
N PHE A 40 -20.18 5.61 -7.90
CA PHE A 40 -18.82 5.63 -7.38
C PHE A 40 -18.78 5.90 -5.86
N SER A 41 -19.58 6.85 -5.38
CA SER A 41 -19.69 7.15 -3.95
C SER A 41 -20.34 6.01 -3.16
N SER A 42 -21.31 5.31 -3.75
CA SER A 42 -21.93 4.12 -3.17
C SER A 42 -20.90 2.99 -3.02
N GLY A 43 -20.20 2.67 -4.10
CA GLY A 43 -19.13 1.68 -4.11
C GLY A 43 -18.03 2.00 -3.09
N ARG A 44 -17.66 3.28 -2.97
CA ARG A 44 -16.71 3.74 -1.94
C ARG A 44 -17.22 3.48 -0.52
N GLY A 45 -18.45 3.89 -0.20
CA GLY A 45 -19.01 3.69 1.13
C GLY A 45 -19.12 2.22 1.54
N LEU A 46 -19.35 1.33 0.56
CA LEU A 46 -19.33 -0.11 0.75
C LEU A 46 -17.91 -0.66 0.93
N PHE A 47 -16.96 -0.18 0.12
CA PHE A 47 -15.55 -0.57 0.23
C PHE A 47 -14.96 -0.23 1.60
N GLU A 48 -15.28 0.95 2.13
CA GLU A 48 -14.83 1.42 3.45
C GLU A 48 -15.35 0.55 4.61
N ARG A 49 -16.52 -0.09 4.48
CA ARG A 49 -17.06 -1.01 5.50
C ARG A 49 -16.25 -2.30 5.59
N GLY A 50 -15.73 -2.77 4.46
CA GLY A 50 -14.73 -3.82 4.43
C GLY A 50 -15.19 -5.21 4.89
N ASP A 51 -16.48 -5.54 5.00
CA ASP A 51 -16.87 -6.95 5.13
C ASP A 51 -16.98 -7.60 3.73
N VAL A 52 -16.88 -8.93 3.65
CA VAL A 52 -16.89 -9.66 2.36
C VAL A 52 -18.15 -9.36 1.53
N LYS A 53 -19.31 -9.17 2.18
CA LYS A 53 -20.55 -8.83 1.49
C LYS A 53 -20.48 -7.40 0.96
N SER A 54 -20.07 -6.43 1.78
CA SER A 54 -19.90 -5.04 1.36
C SER A 54 -18.87 -4.89 0.25
N LEU A 55 -17.73 -5.61 0.28
CA LEU A 55 -16.80 -5.62 -0.85
C LEU A 55 -17.43 -6.15 -2.14
N SER A 56 -18.22 -7.21 -2.03
CA SER A 56 -18.85 -7.83 -3.20
C SER A 56 -19.85 -6.88 -3.83
N GLU A 57 -20.57 -6.13 -3.01
CA GLU A 57 -21.45 -5.05 -3.45
C GLU A 57 -20.66 -3.85 -4.01
N ALA A 58 -19.55 -3.47 -3.37
CA ALA A 58 -18.65 -2.42 -3.85
C ALA A 58 -18.08 -2.74 -5.23
N ALA A 59 -17.65 -3.98 -5.47
CA ALA A 59 -17.16 -4.42 -6.77
C ALA A 59 -18.25 -4.28 -7.84
N ARG A 60 -19.51 -4.62 -7.55
CA ARG A 60 -20.64 -4.42 -8.48
C ARG A 60 -20.90 -2.94 -8.76
N GLU A 61 -20.85 -2.09 -7.74
CA GLU A 61 -20.97 -0.63 -7.92
C GLU A 61 -19.84 -0.04 -8.77
N PHE A 62 -18.61 -0.52 -8.60
CA PHE A 62 -17.50 -0.09 -9.45
C PHE A 62 -17.61 -0.63 -10.88
N GLU A 63 -18.14 -1.84 -11.11
CA GLU A 63 -18.49 -2.33 -12.45
C GLU A 63 -19.58 -1.45 -13.10
N ASP A 64 -20.61 -1.06 -12.34
CA ASP A 64 -21.66 -0.13 -12.77
C ASP A 64 -21.09 1.24 -13.13
N THR A 65 -20.17 1.75 -12.30
CA THR A 65 -19.47 3.00 -12.53
C THR A 65 -18.62 2.94 -13.79
N LEU A 66 -17.89 1.84 -13.99
CA LEU A 66 -17.08 1.60 -15.18
C LEU A 66 -17.91 1.61 -16.45
N ARG A 67 -19.10 0.98 -16.44
CA ARG A 67 -20.05 1.02 -17.58
C ARG A 67 -20.56 2.44 -17.90
N ARG A 68 -20.52 3.34 -16.92
CA ARG A 68 -20.97 4.74 -17.05
C ARG A 68 -19.82 5.71 -17.34
N ALA A 69 -18.58 5.24 -17.30
CA ALA A 69 -17.39 6.04 -17.56
C ALA A 69 -17.36 6.49 -19.02
N THR A 70 -16.89 7.71 -19.24
CA THR A 70 -16.91 8.35 -20.58
C THR A 70 -15.62 9.06 -20.94
N SER A 71 -14.65 8.99 -20.05
CA SER A 71 -13.29 9.46 -20.27
C SER A 71 -12.30 8.43 -19.73
N PRO A 72 -11.06 8.38 -20.26
CA PRO A 72 -10.01 7.53 -19.70
C PRO A 72 -9.75 7.77 -18.21
N GLN A 73 -9.97 8.99 -17.72
CA GLN A 73 -9.84 9.32 -16.31
C GLN A 73 -10.92 8.63 -15.45
N GLU A 74 -12.20 8.74 -15.85
CA GLU A 74 -13.31 8.05 -15.17
C GLU A 74 -13.15 6.54 -15.23
N GLU A 75 -12.79 6.03 -16.41
CA GLU A 75 -12.63 4.59 -16.66
C GLU A 75 -11.48 4.02 -15.81
N GLY A 76 -10.30 4.62 -15.89
CA GLY A 76 -9.13 4.20 -15.13
C GLY A 76 -9.37 4.26 -13.61
N LEU A 77 -10.08 5.28 -13.13
CA LEU A 77 -10.43 5.40 -11.72
C LEU A 77 -11.40 4.31 -11.26
N ALA A 78 -12.48 4.08 -12.00
CA ALA A 78 -13.44 3.04 -11.69
C ALA A 78 -12.80 1.65 -11.74
N LYS A 79 -11.96 1.38 -12.75
CA LYS A 79 -11.27 0.11 -12.95
C LYS A 79 -10.21 -0.16 -11.89
N LEU A 80 -9.47 0.87 -11.45
CA LEU A 80 -8.56 0.76 -10.31
C LEU A 80 -9.30 0.31 -9.04
N ASN A 81 -10.39 0.99 -8.67
CA ASN A 81 -11.16 0.68 -7.47
C ASN A 81 -11.85 -0.70 -7.57
N LEU A 82 -12.37 -1.05 -8.75
CA LEU A 82 -12.88 -2.39 -9.02
C LEU A 82 -11.81 -3.45 -8.80
N GLY A 83 -10.60 -3.23 -9.31
CA GLY A 83 -9.47 -4.14 -9.15
C GLY A 83 -9.11 -4.34 -7.68
N VAL A 84 -9.04 -3.27 -6.88
CA VAL A 84 -8.76 -3.35 -5.44
C VAL A 84 -9.87 -4.07 -4.68
N ALA A 85 -11.14 -3.71 -4.90
CA ALA A 85 -12.27 -4.38 -4.26
C ALA A 85 -12.33 -5.88 -4.59
N THR A 86 -12.13 -6.21 -5.87
CA THR A 86 -12.09 -7.59 -6.35
C THR A 86 -10.91 -8.34 -5.75
N MET A 87 -9.73 -7.72 -5.66
CA MET A 87 -8.51 -8.37 -5.14
C MET A 87 -8.67 -8.82 -3.68
N LEU A 88 -9.50 -8.13 -2.90
CA LEU A 88 -9.77 -8.51 -1.52
C LEU A 88 -10.75 -9.69 -1.38
N ILE A 89 -11.46 -10.07 -2.44
CA ILE A 89 -12.39 -11.23 -2.50
C ILE A 89 -11.77 -12.38 -3.30
N ASP A 90 -11.34 -12.08 -4.51
CA ASP A 90 -10.72 -12.96 -5.51
C ASP A 90 -9.40 -12.32 -5.97
N PRO A 91 -8.29 -12.58 -5.24
CA PRO A 91 -7.01 -11.95 -5.47
C PRO A 91 -6.48 -12.12 -6.90
N PRO A 92 -6.48 -13.34 -7.50
CA PRO A 92 -6.07 -13.50 -8.90
C PRO A 92 -6.85 -12.62 -9.88
N LYS A 93 -8.18 -12.56 -9.77
CA LYS A 93 -9.01 -11.72 -10.66
C LYS A 93 -8.74 -10.24 -10.46
N GLY A 94 -8.65 -9.79 -9.20
CA GLY A 94 -8.36 -8.38 -8.90
C GLY A 94 -6.99 -7.94 -9.41
N ILE A 95 -5.96 -8.78 -9.25
CA ILE A 95 -4.62 -8.51 -9.80
C ILE A 95 -4.67 -8.39 -11.32
N SER A 96 -5.40 -9.27 -12.01
CA SER A 96 -5.56 -9.15 -13.47
C SER A 96 -6.14 -7.80 -13.89
N ILE A 97 -7.21 -7.34 -13.22
CA ILE A 97 -7.83 -6.04 -13.50
C ILE A 97 -6.85 -4.89 -13.25
N LEU A 98 -6.08 -4.95 -12.16
CA LEU A 98 -5.08 -3.93 -11.85
C LEU A 98 -3.93 -3.92 -12.87
N LYS A 99 -3.53 -5.07 -13.40
CA LYS A 99 -2.52 -5.14 -14.47
C LYS A 99 -3.00 -4.47 -15.75
N GLU A 100 -4.30 -4.59 -16.08
CA GLU A 100 -4.89 -3.84 -17.19
C GLU A 100 -4.82 -2.33 -16.97
N VAL A 101 -5.07 -1.85 -15.74
CA VAL A 101 -4.91 -0.43 -15.40
C VAL A 101 -3.47 0.03 -15.59
N VAL A 102 -2.48 -0.78 -15.19
CA VAL A 102 -1.05 -0.46 -15.36
C VAL A 102 -0.64 -0.40 -16.83
N ALA A 103 -1.19 -1.30 -17.66
CA ALA A 103 -0.86 -1.43 -19.07
C ALA A 103 -1.48 -0.34 -19.96
N ASP A 104 -2.63 0.22 -19.59
CA ASP A 104 -3.32 1.22 -20.40
C ASP A 104 -2.66 2.61 -20.26
N GLU A 105 -2.01 3.06 -21.33
CA GLU A 105 -1.31 4.35 -21.37
C GLU A 105 -2.24 5.56 -21.44
N SER A 106 -3.52 5.37 -21.74
CA SER A 106 -4.51 6.46 -21.76
C SER A 106 -4.93 6.89 -20.35
N TYR A 107 -4.71 6.04 -19.34
CA TYR A 107 -5.05 6.33 -17.96
C TYR A 107 -4.01 7.25 -17.29
N PRO A 108 -4.44 8.16 -16.39
CA PRO A 108 -3.52 8.98 -15.61
C PRO A 108 -2.43 8.18 -14.89
N GLY A 109 -1.18 8.68 -14.95
CA GLY A 109 -0.02 8.01 -14.35
C GLY A 109 -0.19 7.67 -12.86
N MET A 110 -0.94 8.48 -12.11
CA MET A 110 -1.29 8.19 -10.71
C MET A 110 -2.08 6.89 -10.53
N TYR A 111 -2.99 6.54 -11.45
CA TYR A 111 -3.76 5.30 -11.38
C TYR A 111 -2.91 4.10 -11.77
N ARG A 112 -2.05 4.27 -12.77
CA ARG A 112 -1.07 3.25 -13.18
C ARG A 112 -0.10 2.94 -12.05
N ALA A 113 0.49 3.96 -11.42
CA ALA A 113 1.35 3.80 -10.24
C ALA A 113 0.59 3.15 -9.08
N GLY A 114 -0.64 3.60 -8.79
CA GLY A 114 -1.50 3.02 -7.77
C GLY A 114 -1.79 1.54 -8.01
N GLY A 115 -2.06 1.13 -9.26
CA GLY A 115 -2.28 -0.25 -9.64
C GLY A 115 -1.07 -1.14 -9.32
N VAL A 116 0.15 -0.68 -9.62
CA VAL A 116 1.37 -1.39 -9.22
C VAL A 116 1.44 -1.50 -7.70
N VAL A 117 1.30 -0.39 -6.96
CA VAL A 117 1.40 -0.38 -5.50
C VAL A 117 0.41 -1.33 -4.85
N TYR A 118 -0.86 -1.34 -5.27
CA TYR A 118 -1.89 -2.23 -4.70
C TYR A 118 -1.57 -3.72 -4.95
N ILE A 119 -1.11 -4.07 -6.16
CA ILE A 119 -0.68 -5.44 -6.46
C ILE A 119 0.45 -5.86 -5.53
N LEU A 120 1.46 -5.02 -5.33
CA LEU A 120 2.61 -5.35 -4.49
C LEU A 120 2.27 -5.35 -2.99
N ASP A 121 1.39 -4.47 -2.54
CA ASP A 121 0.93 -4.44 -1.16
C ASP A 121 0.17 -5.71 -0.77
N TYR A 122 -0.54 -6.35 -1.72
CA TYR A 122 -1.13 -7.67 -1.47
C TYR A 122 -0.05 -8.70 -1.06
N TYR A 123 1.09 -8.72 -1.74
CA TYR A 123 2.21 -9.56 -1.31
C TYR A 123 2.74 -9.11 0.06
N ASN A 124 2.96 -7.82 0.29
CA ASN A 124 3.49 -7.33 1.58
C ASN A 124 2.57 -7.61 2.77
N MET A 125 1.29 -7.91 2.54
CA MET A 125 0.34 -8.30 3.58
C MET A 125 0.28 -9.82 3.81
N THR A 126 0.55 -10.61 2.78
CA THR A 126 0.40 -12.07 2.81
C THR A 126 1.72 -12.81 2.94
N TYR A 127 2.81 -12.20 2.48
CA TYR A 127 4.14 -12.76 2.29
C TYR A 127 4.12 -14.11 1.55
N ASP A 128 3.16 -14.30 0.64
CA ASP A 128 2.99 -15.54 -0.10
C ASP A 128 3.79 -15.51 -1.42
N LYS A 129 4.97 -16.14 -1.39
CA LYS A 129 5.90 -16.15 -2.52
C LYS A 129 5.40 -16.95 -3.70
N ASP A 130 4.72 -18.07 -3.47
CA ASP A 130 4.16 -18.90 -4.53
C ASP A 130 3.01 -18.18 -5.22
N PHE A 131 2.15 -17.53 -4.45
CA PHE A 131 1.12 -16.66 -4.98
C PHE A 131 1.72 -15.51 -5.81
N ALA A 132 2.75 -14.83 -5.30
CA ALA A 132 3.40 -13.74 -6.02
C ALA A 132 4.01 -14.19 -7.36
N ARG A 133 4.70 -15.34 -7.38
CA ARG A 133 5.23 -15.92 -8.64
C ARG A 133 4.10 -16.28 -9.61
N LYS A 134 3.03 -16.89 -9.11
CA LYS A 134 1.95 -17.41 -9.94
C LYS A 134 1.03 -16.32 -10.51
N TYR A 135 0.78 -15.24 -9.77
CA TYR A 135 -0.24 -14.25 -10.14
C TYR A 135 0.27 -12.81 -10.23
N ILE A 136 1.31 -12.41 -9.49
CA ILE A 136 1.85 -11.04 -9.53
C ILE A 136 2.91 -10.90 -10.63
N PHE A 137 3.97 -11.72 -10.59
CA PHE A 137 5.11 -11.62 -11.52
C PHE A 137 4.98 -12.57 -12.73
N SER A 138 3.76 -12.78 -13.19
CA SER A 138 3.39 -13.65 -14.32
C SER A 138 2.38 -12.99 -15.25
N GLY A 139 2.11 -13.58 -16.42
CA GLY A 139 0.98 -13.19 -17.25
C GLY A 139 1.24 -11.94 -18.09
N GLY A 140 2.49 -11.76 -18.55
CA GLY A 140 2.88 -10.68 -19.45
C GLY A 140 4.36 -10.32 -19.32
N GLU A 141 4.98 -9.91 -20.44
CA GLU A 141 6.42 -9.64 -20.55
C GLU A 141 6.91 -8.63 -19.50
N LEU A 142 6.14 -7.57 -19.23
CA LEU A 142 6.47 -6.56 -18.23
C LEU A 142 6.62 -7.16 -16.83
N TRP A 143 5.60 -7.88 -16.34
CA TRP A 143 5.57 -8.39 -14.97
C TRP A 143 6.57 -9.52 -14.75
N GLU A 144 6.74 -10.37 -15.76
CA GLU A 144 7.75 -11.44 -15.78
C GLU A 144 9.17 -10.86 -15.79
N SER A 145 9.36 -9.67 -16.38
CA SER A 145 10.68 -9.04 -16.43
C SER A 145 11.22 -8.62 -15.05
N PHE A 146 10.35 -8.37 -14.06
CA PHE A 146 10.78 -7.96 -12.73
C PHE A 146 11.40 -9.09 -11.91
N ILE A 147 10.98 -10.34 -12.13
CA ILE A 147 11.46 -11.50 -11.35
C ILE A 147 12.58 -12.28 -12.05
N LYS A 148 13.29 -11.64 -13.00
CA LYS A 148 14.48 -12.22 -13.64
C LYS A 148 15.52 -12.59 -12.57
N GLY A 149 15.72 -13.89 -12.34
CA GLY A 149 16.61 -14.43 -11.29
C GLY A 149 15.89 -15.02 -10.07
N GLY A 150 14.56 -14.94 -9.99
CA GLY A 150 13.73 -15.65 -9.00
C GLY A 150 13.61 -14.99 -7.61
N ASP A 151 14.31 -13.88 -7.37
CA ASP A 151 14.25 -13.13 -6.11
C ASP A 151 13.06 -12.15 -6.10
N ILE A 152 12.06 -12.46 -5.27
CA ILE A 152 10.86 -11.63 -5.10
C ILE A 152 11.19 -10.27 -4.49
N THR A 153 12.18 -10.18 -3.61
CA THR A 153 12.55 -8.92 -2.96
C THR A 153 13.17 -7.96 -3.97
N GLU A 154 13.96 -8.46 -4.93
CA GLU A 154 14.45 -7.67 -6.06
C GLU A 154 13.33 -7.30 -7.05
N ALA A 155 12.39 -8.22 -7.28
CA ALA A 155 11.24 -7.98 -8.14
C ALA A 155 10.33 -6.88 -7.60
N LEU A 156 10.06 -6.87 -6.29
CA LEU A 156 9.30 -5.82 -5.61
C LEU A 156 9.96 -4.45 -5.78
N ARG A 157 11.27 -4.34 -5.52
CA ARG A 157 12.02 -3.09 -5.74
C ARG A 157 11.88 -2.61 -7.18
N SER A 158 12.11 -3.50 -8.14
CA SER A 158 12.04 -3.16 -9.57
C SER A 158 10.66 -2.67 -9.98
N ALA A 159 9.60 -3.32 -9.48
CA ALA A 159 8.23 -2.93 -9.75
C ALA A 159 7.85 -1.59 -9.06
N TYR A 160 8.33 -1.33 -7.83
CA TYR A 160 8.14 -0.02 -7.19
C TYR A 160 8.87 1.09 -7.94
N GLU A 161 10.11 0.88 -8.37
CA GLU A 161 10.84 1.86 -9.20
C GLU A 161 10.12 2.11 -10.53
N TYR A 162 9.60 1.06 -11.16
CA TYR A 162 8.76 1.19 -12.34
C TYR A 162 7.51 2.04 -12.06
N SER A 163 6.84 1.85 -10.92
CA SER A 163 5.67 2.68 -10.54
C SER A 163 6.02 4.16 -10.44
N GLN A 164 7.20 4.49 -9.91
CA GLN A 164 7.67 5.88 -9.76
C GLN A 164 7.95 6.58 -11.09
N GLN A 165 8.13 5.84 -12.19
CA GLN A 165 8.28 6.42 -13.53
C GLN A 165 6.97 7.07 -14.02
N PHE A 166 5.82 6.62 -13.54
CA PHE A 166 4.51 7.23 -13.86
C PHE A 166 4.16 8.35 -12.89
N TRP A 167 4.25 8.05 -11.60
CA TRP A 167 3.83 8.93 -10.53
C TRP A 167 4.41 8.45 -9.20
N ARG A 168 4.96 9.37 -8.40
CA ARG A 168 5.49 9.01 -7.08
C ARG A 168 4.37 8.86 -6.08
N THR A 169 4.44 7.81 -5.26
CA THR A 169 3.47 7.53 -4.20
C THR A 169 4.17 7.39 -2.87
N VAL A 170 3.48 7.78 -1.80
CA VAL A 170 3.97 7.68 -0.41
C VAL A 170 4.44 6.24 -0.10
N THR A 171 3.62 5.26 -0.47
CA THR A 171 3.93 3.84 -0.24
C THR A 171 5.17 3.38 -1.00
N ALA A 172 5.28 3.70 -2.30
CA ALA A 172 6.44 3.29 -3.09
C ALA A 172 7.74 3.90 -2.56
N ASP A 173 7.71 5.20 -2.23
CA ASP A 173 8.85 5.90 -1.65
C ASP A 173 9.31 5.22 -0.34
N TYR A 174 8.42 5.00 0.63
CA TYR A 174 8.84 4.33 1.88
C TYR A 174 9.24 2.87 1.69
N ARG A 175 8.60 2.12 0.78
CA ARG A 175 8.98 0.73 0.49
C ARG A 175 10.37 0.63 -0.16
N LEU A 176 10.71 1.56 -1.04
CA LEU A 176 12.04 1.65 -1.63
C LEU A 176 13.08 2.10 -0.61
N ALA A 177 12.76 3.10 0.23
CA ALA A 177 13.64 3.50 1.33
C ALA A 177 13.96 2.31 2.25
N TYR A 178 12.93 1.56 2.66
CA TYR A 178 13.07 0.33 3.42
C TYR A 178 13.94 -0.72 2.71
N TRP A 179 13.70 -0.96 1.41
CA TRP A 179 14.49 -1.92 0.65
C TRP A 179 15.98 -1.55 0.62
N TYR A 180 16.31 -0.29 0.34
CA TYR A 180 17.70 0.20 0.33
C TYR A 180 18.33 0.17 1.73
N GLY A 181 17.57 0.52 2.77
CA GLY A 181 17.99 0.47 4.17
C GLY A 181 18.32 -0.95 4.62
N ASN A 182 17.46 -1.92 4.34
CA ASN A 182 17.71 -3.34 4.56
C ASN A 182 19.02 -3.81 3.93
N ARG A 183 19.30 -3.46 2.67
CA ARG A 183 20.54 -3.90 2.01
C ARG A 183 21.78 -3.35 2.70
N LEU A 184 21.71 -2.12 3.20
CA LEU A 184 22.78 -1.52 4.00
C LEU A 184 22.91 -2.16 5.38
N ILE A 185 21.80 -2.57 6.02
CA ILE A 185 21.81 -3.29 7.30
C ILE A 185 22.38 -4.70 7.14
N GLU A 186 22.01 -5.42 6.08
CA GLU A 186 22.55 -6.73 5.72
C GLU A 186 24.07 -6.65 5.55
N GLU A 187 24.56 -5.63 4.83
CA GLU A 187 25.99 -5.35 4.70
C GLU A 187 26.66 -5.08 6.05
N ALA A 188 26.09 -4.18 6.86
CA ALA A 188 26.62 -3.85 8.19
C ALA A 188 26.65 -5.06 9.14
N SER A 189 25.78 -6.05 8.89
CA SER A 189 25.67 -7.29 9.66
C SER A 189 26.46 -8.45 9.07
N GLY A 190 27.22 -8.24 7.99
CA GLY A 190 28.04 -9.25 7.32
C GLY A 190 27.24 -10.31 6.52
N LEU A 191 25.96 -10.04 6.24
CA LEU A 191 25.08 -10.92 5.45
C LEU A 191 25.19 -10.68 3.95
N ARG A 192 25.76 -9.55 3.57
CA ARG A 192 26.03 -9.17 2.20
C ARG A 192 27.41 -8.54 2.13
N THR A 193 27.97 -8.50 0.93
CA THR A 193 29.15 -7.70 0.61
C THR A 193 28.77 -6.71 -0.50
N MET A 194 29.05 -5.44 -0.27
CA MET A 194 28.75 -4.33 -1.18
C MET A 194 30.01 -3.51 -1.45
N THR A 195 30.16 -3.02 -2.67
CA THR A 195 31.23 -2.07 -3.00
C THR A 195 30.96 -0.71 -2.33
N SER A 196 32.02 0.09 -2.12
CA SER A 196 31.88 1.45 -1.56
C SER A 196 30.96 2.34 -2.40
N GLU A 197 30.98 2.15 -3.73
CA GLU A 197 30.08 2.83 -4.65
C GLU A 197 28.62 2.42 -4.41
N GLN A 198 28.33 1.12 -4.34
CA GLN A 198 26.97 0.63 -4.07
C GLN A 198 26.45 1.14 -2.72
N LYS A 199 27.30 1.14 -1.66
CA LYS A 199 26.94 1.69 -0.35
C LYS A 199 26.54 3.16 -0.44
N THR A 200 27.29 3.94 -1.21
CA THR A 200 27.03 5.37 -1.43
C THR A 200 25.70 5.57 -2.16
N VAL A 201 25.50 4.86 -3.28
CA VAL A 201 24.27 4.93 -4.07
C VAL A 201 23.06 4.52 -3.23
N TYR A 202 23.13 3.42 -2.49
CA TYR A 202 21.98 2.93 -1.71
C TYR A 202 21.66 3.85 -0.55
N THR A 203 22.68 4.42 0.11
CA THR A 203 22.48 5.43 1.15
C THR A 203 21.77 6.65 0.58
N GLN A 204 22.18 7.11 -0.59
CA GLN A 204 21.55 8.26 -1.23
C GLN A 204 20.10 7.96 -1.64
N ARG A 205 19.85 6.82 -2.28
CA ARG A 205 18.50 6.38 -2.65
C ARG A 205 17.57 6.23 -1.46
N MET A 206 18.06 5.68 -0.34
CA MET A 206 17.29 5.59 0.90
C MET A 206 16.84 6.97 1.38
N ARG A 207 17.76 7.95 1.41
CA ARG A 207 17.47 9.31 1.87
C ARG A 207 16.52 10.06 0.94
N GLU A 208 16.74 9.99 -0.37
CA GLU A 208 15.89 10.62 -1.38
C GLU A 208 14.45 10.11 -1.27
N ASN A 209 14.28 8.78 -1.18
CA ASN A 209 12.96 8.19 -1.02
C ASN A 209 12.29 8.55 0.32
N LEU A 210 13.04 8.62 1.43
CA LEU A 210 12.48 9.10 2.71
C LEU A 210 11.98 10.55 2.63
N GLN A 211 12.79 11.44 2.05
CA GLN A 211 12.47 12.86 1.93
C GLN A 211 11.22 13.09 1.06
N ASP A 212 11.14 12.40 -0.08
CA ASP A 212 9.96 12.50 -0.93
C ASP A 212 8.73 11.83 -0.32
N GLY A 213 8.89 10.68 0.33
CA GLY A 213 7.84 10.02 1.09
C GLY A 213 7.22 10.96 2.13
N ASP A 214 8.06 11.66 2.90
CA ASP A 214 7.61 12.64 3.91
C ASP A 214 6.85 13.82 3.28
N ARG A 215 7.36 14.36 2.16
CA ARG A 215 6.69 15.43 1.41
C ARG A 215 5.31 14.99 0.91
N LEU A 216 5.23 13.79 0.33
CA LEU A 216 3.97 13.25 -0.18
C LEU A 216 3.02 12.85 0.94
N LEU A 217 3.51 12.37 2.08
CA LEU A 217 2.70 12.02 3.24
C LEU A 217 2.01 13.28 3.80
N ALA A 218 2.74 14.40 3.91
CA ALA A 218 2.16 15.66 4.36
C ALA A 218 1.01 16.16 3.49
N VAL A 219 1.06 15.89 2.18
CA VAL A 219 -0.04 16.18 1.23
C VAL A 219 -1.17 15.17 1.39
N SER A 220 -0.83 13.88 1.48
CA SER A 220 -1.80 12.78 1.54
C SER A 220 -2.62 12.78 2.84
N LEU A 221 -2.05 13.26 3.95
CA LEU A 221 -2.80 13.41 5.21
C LEU A 221 -3.88 14.48 5.15
N ARG A 222 -3.76 15.46 4.24
CA ARG A 222 -4.76 16.52 4.03
C ARG A 222 -5.94 16.07 3.16
N SER A 223 -5.81 14.92 2.47
CA SER A 223 -6.87 14.32 1.67
C SER A 223 -7.33 12.99 2.26
N THR A 224 -8.58 12.91 2.68
CA THR A 224 -9.21 11.63 3.12
C THR A 224 -9.84 10.88 1.94
N ASP A 225 -9.79 11.42 0.72
CA ASP A 225 -10.39 10.78 -0.43
C ASP A 225 -9.48 9.70 -1.01
N VAL A 226 -9.59 8.49 -0.47
CA VAL A 226 -8.85 7.28 -0.89
C VAL A 226 -9.01 7.02 -2.38
N ALA A 227 -10.19 7.32 -2.90
CA ALA A 227 -10.54 7.12 -4.29
C ALA A 227 -9.83 8.15 -5.21
N ALA A 228 -9.51 9.34 -4.71
CA ALA A 228 -8.67 10.33 -5.40
C ALA A 228 -7.16 10.18 -5.12
N GLY A 229 -6.72 9.06 -4.53
CA GLY A 229 -5.32 8.82 -4.18
C GLY A 229 -4.93 9.21 -2.74
N GLY A 230 -5.92 9.48 -1.88
CA GLY A 230 -5.72 9.60 -0.43
C GLY A 230 -5.39 8.25 0.23
N LEU A 231 -4.98 8.28 1.49
CA LEU A 231 -4.70 7.07 2.27
C LEU A 231 -5.91 6.73 3.13
N SER A 232 -6.49 5.53 2.96
CA SER A 232 -7.49 4.98 3.88
C SER A 232 -6.89 4.89 5.28
N GLU A 233 -7.70 4.87 6.33
CA GLU A 233 -7.19 4.78 7.70
C GLU A 233 -6.29 3.55 7.89
N PHE A 234 -6.68 2.40 7.33
CA PHE A 234 -5.85 1.21 7.27
C PHE A 234 -4.52 1.43 6.53
N ASN A 235 -4.54 2.06 5.35
CA ASN A 235 -3.33 2.35 4.59
C ASN A 235 -2.43 3.37 5.31
N ARG A 236 -2.99 4.29 6.08
CA ARG A 236 -2.21 5.21 6.93
C ARG A 236 -1.43 4.44 7.98
N VAL A 237 -2.03 3.45 8.65
CA VAL A 237 -1.33 2.58 9.61
C VAL A 237 -0.15 1.87 8.94
N LEU A 238 -0.35 1.29 7.75
CA LEU A 238 0.71 0.61 7.00
C LEU A 238 1.82 1.58 6.57
N VAL A 239 1.46 2.75 6.07
CA VAL A 239 2.41 3.79 5.66
C VAL A 239 3.25 4.28 6.83
N PHE A 240 2.63 4.58 7.97
CA PHE A 240 3.37 4.95 9.19
C PHE A 240 4.25 3.81 9.70
N THR A 241 3.79 2.56 9.59
CA THR A 241 4.62 1.40 9.96
C THR A 241 5.88 1.33 9.11
N VAL A 242 5.76 1.40 7.77
CA VAL A 242 6.90 1.31 6.85
C VAL A 242 7.83 2.52 7.00
N ARG A 243 7.27 3.72 7.19
CA ARG A 243 8.03 4.94 7.53
C ARG A 243 8.85 4.72 8.80
N GLY A 244 8.25 4.17 9.86
CA GLY A 244 8.92 3.88 11.12
C GLY A 244 10.09 2.93 10.95
N ILE A 245 9.92 1.86 10.18
CA ILE A 245 10.99 0.90 9.89
C ILE A 245 12.14 1.59 9.13
N ALA A 246 11.83 2.35 8.07
CA ALA A 246 12.86 2.99 7.25
C ALA A 246 13.67 4.05 8.05
N TYR A 247 13.03 4.83 8.94
CA TYR A 247 13.75 5.74 9.82
C TYR A 247 14.55 5.03 10.93
N ALA A 248 14.03 3.91 11.46
CA ALA A 248 14.76 3.08 12.40
C ALA A 248 16.06 2.52 11.77
N GLU A 249 15.99 2.03 10.54
CA GLU A 249 17.17 1.57 9.79
C GLU A 249 18.16 2.72 9.54
N LEU A 250 17.67 3.90 9.15
CA LEU A 250 18.54 5.06 8.93
C LEU A 250 19.27 5.46 10.21
N TYR A 251 18.56 5.44 11.35
CA TYR A 251 19.15 5.67 12.66
C TYR A 251 20.22 4.62 12.99
N LEU A 252 19.95 3.34 12.78
CA LEU A 252 20.92 2.27 13.07
C LEU A 252 22.17 2.34 12.18
N LEU A 253 22.07 2.91 10.98
CA LEU A 253 23.18 3.08 10.04
C LEU A 253 23.98 4.37 10.26
N ARG A 254 23.34 5.47 10.66
CA ARG A 254 23.93 6.81 10.64
C ARG A 254 23.79 7.59 11.93
N GLY A 255 23.03 7.08 12.90
CA GLY A 255 22.65 7.78 14.11
C GLY A 255 21.70 8.96 13.85
N GLY A 256 21.79 9.97 14.71
CA GLY A 256 20.97 11.19 14.67
C GLY A 256 19.68 11.06 15.47
N SER A 257 19.50 11.89 16.50
CA SER A 257 18.31 11.87 17.36
C SER A 257 17.02 12.12 16.59
N GLU A 258 17.07 12.94 15.54
CA GLU A 258 15.93 13.20 14.65
C GLU A 258 15.42 11.92 13.98
N ASN A 259 16.31 11.07 13.45
CA ASN A 259 15.89 9.81 12.80
C ASN A 259 15.22 8.86 13.79
N LYS A 260 15.77 8.74 15.01
CA LYS A 260 15.13 7.97 16.09
C LYS A 260 13.75 8.53 16.42
N GLN A 261 13.64 9.84 16.63
CA GLN A 261 12.38 10.51 16.94
C GLN A 261 11.34 10.26 15.83
N LEU A 262 11.72 10.44 14.56
CA LEU A 262 10.82 10.20 13.43
C LEU A 262 10.39 8.73 13.33
N ALA A 263 11.26 7.77 13.68
CA ALA A 263 10.92 6.36 13.75
C ALA A 263 9.86 6.10 14.84
N GLU A 264 10.12 6.56 16.08
CA GLU A 264 9.23 6.39 17.23
C GLU A 264 7.87 7.07 16.99
N GLU A 265 7.86 8.31 16.52
CA GLU A 265 6.63 9.03 16.17
C GLU A 265 5.80 8.30 15.10
N SER A 266 6.46 7.64 14.16
CA SER A 266 5.76 6.88 13.12
C SER A 266 5.13 5.62 13.68
N PHE A 267 5.85 4.86 14.50
CA PHE A 267 5.29 3.68 15.16
C PHE A 267 4.14 4.06 16.10
N ASP A 268 4.27 5.13 16.89
CA ASP A 268 3.22 5.60 17.77
C ASP A 268 1.97 6.04 16.99
N LYS A 269 2.13 6.77 15.88
CA LYS A 269 1.00 7.12 14.99
C LYS A 269 0.33 5.89 14.39
N ALA A 270 1.11 4.90 13.93
CA ALA A 270 0.56 3.65 13.39
C ALA A 270 -0.23 2.89 14.46
N ILE A 271 0.30 2.79 15.68
CA ILE A 271 -0.34 2.10 16.81
C ILE A 271 -1.62 2.81 17.24
N GLN A 272 -1.57 4.15 17.38
CA GLN A 272 -2.72 4.96 17.77
C GLN A 272 -3.85 4.86 16.73
N GLN A 273 -3.52 4.96 15.44
CA GLN A 273 -4.52 4.85 14.37
C GLN A 273 -5.07 3.44 14.27
N GLY A 274 -4.24 2.40 14.38
CA GLY A 274 -4.71 1.01 14.33
C GLY A 274 -5.64 0.66 15.49
N GLY A 275 -5.36 1.18 16.70
CA GLY A 275 -6.25 1.01 17.85
C GLY A 275 -7.62 1.69 17.71
N ALA A 276 -7.77 2.66 16.81
CA ALA A 276 -9.05 3.31 16.53
C ALA A 276 -9.91 2.55 15.49
N ILE A 277 -9.33 1.54 14.81
CA ILE A 277 -9.94 0.80 13.70
C ILE A 277 -10.17 -0.68 14.09
N SER A 278 -10.11 -1.02 15.40
CA SER A 278 -10.07 -2.40 15.91
C SER A 278 -11.28 -3.27 15.59
N ASP A 279 -12.36 -2.69 15.09
CA ASP A 279 -13.57 -3.42 14.66
C ASP A 279 -13.55 -3.80 13.16
N ASN A 280 -12.36 -3.83 12.53
CA ASN A 280 -12.25 -4.17 11.10
C ASN A 280 -12.69 -5.64 10.84
N PRO A 281 -13.73 -5.87 10.02
CA PRO A 281 -14.31 -7.20 9.79
C PRO A 281 -13.42 -8.19 9.04
N TYR A 282 -12.23 -7.81 8.56
CA TYR A 282 -11.27 -8.76 7.98
C TYR A 282 -10.35 -9.46 8.98
N GLY A 283 -10.46 -9.19 10.29
CA GLY A 283 -9.48 -9.68 11.24
C GLY A 283 -8.07 -9.17 10.89
N ARG A 284 -7.96 -7.85 10.68
CA ARG A 284 -6.68 -7.20 10.35
C ARG A 284 -6.42 -6.07 11.31
N ASP A 285 -5.91 -6.40 12.50
CA ASP A 285 -5.28 -5.38 13.34
C ASP A 285 -3.89 -5.05 12.77
N ALA A 286 -3.84 -4.04 11.89
CA ALA A 286 -2.58 -3.55 11.32
C ALA A 286 -1.63 -2.97 12.38
N SER A 287 -2.14 -2.62 13.57
CA SER A 287 -1.31 -2.16 14.68
C SER A 287 -0.36 -3.27 15.16
N LEU A 288 -0.71 -4.55 15.01
CA LEU A 288 0.15 -5.67 15.40
C LEU A 288 1.48 -5.66 14.63
N TYR A 289 1.45 -5.34 13.33
CA TYR A 289 2.68 -5.17 12.56
C TYR A 289 3.53 -4.01 13.09
N ALA A 290 2.90 -2.85 13.36
CA ALA A 290 3.59 -1.69 13.92
C ALA A 290 4.24 -2.00 15.27
N ARG A 291 3.50 -2.68 16.16
CA ARG A 291 3.99 -3.11 17.48
C ARG A 291 5.16 -4.08 17.37
N PHE A 292 5.06 -5.07 16.49
CA PHE A 292 6.15 -6.02 16.26
C PHE A 292 7.42 -5.31 15.79
N PHE A 293 7.34 -4.50 14.74
CA PHE A 293 8.51 -3.78 14.23
C PHE A 293 9.05 -2.75 15.21
N TYR A 294 8.18 -2.12 16.01
CA TYR A 294 8.63 -1.24 17.07
C TYR A 294 9.35 -2.01 18.17
N SER A 295 8.84 -3.17 18.60
CA SER A 295 9.55 -4.07 19.52
C SER A 295 10.93 -4.44 19.00
N VAL A 296 11.04 -4.79 17.71
CA VAL A 296 12.34 -5.08 17.07
C VAL A 296 13.28 -3.89 17.21
N PHE A 297 12.83 -2.68 16.86
CA PHE A 297 13.66 -1.49 16.97
C PHE A 297 14.13 -1.23 18.42
N LEU A 298 13.22 -1.26 19.39
CA LEU A 298 13.53 -1.04 20.81
C LEU A 298 14.47 -2.11 21.39
N SER A 299 14.31 -3.34 20.93
CA SER A 299 15.20 -4.45 21.26
C SER A 299 16.61 -4.18 20.76
N VAL A 300 16.77 -3.81 19.49
CA VAL A 300 18.07 -3.50 18.89
C VAL A 300 18.75 -2.32 19.60
N LEU A 301 17.99 -1.29 20.01
CA LEU A 301 18.53 -0.19 20.82
C LEU A 301 19.12 -0.69 22.15
N THR A 302 18.43 -1.64 22.79
CA THR A 302 18.85 -2.21 24.07
C THR A 302 20.07 -3.11 23.91
N GLU A 303 20.04 -4.05 22.96
CA GLU A 303 21.12 -5.01 22.72
C GLU A 303 22.42 -4.34 22.29
N ARG A 304 22.34 -3.29 21.46
CA ARG A 304 23.51 -2.55 20.97
C ARG A 304 24.00 -1.48 21.95
N GLY A 305 23.38 -1.35 23.13
CA GLY A 305 23.80 -0.43 24.18
C GLY A 305 23.55 1.04 23.88
N PHE A 306 22.64 1.37 22.94
CA PHE A 306 22.26 2.75 22.67
C PHE A 306 21.43 3.34 23.82
N GLU A 307 20.45 2.59 24.31
CA GLU A 307 19.58 2.98 25.41
C GLU A 307 18.84 1.73 25.94
N ASN A 308 18.63 1.61 27.25
CA ASN A 308 17.83 0.52 27.80
C ASN A 308 16.33 0.76 27.56
N ARG A 309 15.75 0.06 26.59
CA ARG A 309 14.35 0.16 26.19
C ARG A 309 13.56 -1.13 26.39
N SER A 310 14.06 -2.01 27.25
CA SER A 310 13.45 -3.30 27.55
C SER A 310 12.00 -3.20 28.07
N VAL A 311 11.67 -2.19 28.88
CA VAL A 311 10.31 -1.97 29.40
C VAL A 311 9.35 -1.61 28.27
N ASP A 312 9.72 -0.68 27.40
CA ASP A 312 8.88 -0.25 26.27
C ASP A 312 8.71 -1.39 25.25
N MET A 313 9.79 -2.12 24.96
CA MET A 313 9.73 -3.32 24.12
C MET A 313 8.72 -4.33 24.67
N LYS A 314 8.79 -4.64 25.97
CA LYS A 314 7.86 -5.58 26.65
C LYS A 314 6.42 -5.08 26.65
N LYS A 315 6.18 -3.76 26.71
CA LYS A 315 4.84 -3.17 26.58
C LYS A 315 4.25 -3.48 25.21
N GLN A 316 5.02 -3.31 24.13
CA GLN A 316 4.56 -3.63 22.78
C GLN A 316 4.32 -5.13 22.59
N ILE A 317 5.23 -5.99 23.08
CA ILE A 317 5.07 -7.45 23.05
C ILE A 317 3.81 -7.90 23.80
N THR A 318 3.49 -7.27 24.93
CA THR A 318 2.31 -7.64 25.73
C THR A 318 1.03 -7.55 24.91
N ALA A 319 0.88 -6.52 24.08
CA ALA A 319 -0.27 -6.39 23.19
C ALA A 319 -0.32 -7.48 22.11
N LEU A 320 0.84 -7.88 21.55
CA LEU A 320 0.92 -8.98 20.58
C LEU A 320 0.49 -10.33 21.17
N VAL A 321 0.90 -10.59 22.41
CA VAL A 321 0.58 -11.84 23.12
C VAL A 321 -0.87 -11.87 23.61
N ALA A 322 -1.42 -10.70 23.99
CA ALA A 322 -2.78 -10.57 24.51
C ALA A 322 -3.87 -10.71 23.45
N GLU A 323 -3.55 -10.45 22.18
CA GLU A 323 -4.45 -10.80 21.08
C GLU A 323 -4.80 -12.29 21.18
N THR A 324 -6.04 -12.67 20.90
CA THR A 324 -6.52 -14.07 20.99
C THR A 324 -6.93 -14.62 19.64
N ASP A 325 -7.27 -13.76 18.66
CA ASP A 325 -7.55 -14.19 17.31
C ASP A 325 -6.25 -14.55 16.59
N ARG A 326 -5.95 -15.85 16.50
CA ARG A 326 -4.77 -16.38 15.80
C ARG A 326 -4.97 -16.50 14.28
N SER A 327 -6.16 -16.19 13.77
CA SER A 327 -6.47 -16.22 12.34
C SER A 327 -6.04 -14.94 11.62
N LEU A 328 -5.77 -13.86 12.37
CA LEU A 328 -5.34 -12.58 11.81
C LEU A 328 -4.09 -12.74 10.93
N SER A 329 -4.04 -11.95 9.86
CA SER A 329 -2.95 -11.98 8.87
C SER A 329 -1.55 -11.86 9.48
N PHE A 330 -1.39 -11.08 10.56
CA PHE A 330 -0.14 -10.93 11.30
C PHE A 330 0.42 -12.27 11.82
N PHE A 331 -0.43 -13.12 12.39
CA PHE A 331 0.01 -14.45 12.83
C PHE A 331 0.29 -15.37 11.65
N GLY A 332 -0.42 -15.20 10.53
CA GLY A 332 -0.05 -15.82 9.26
C GLY A 332 1.37 -15.47 8.82
N PHE A 333 1.72 -14.18 8.88
CA PHE A 333 3.08 -13.70 8.62
C PHE A 333 4.12 -14.36 9.55
N LEU A 334 3.88 -14.37 10.87
CA LEU A 334 4.78 -15.04 11.82
C LEU A 334 4.93 -16.54 11.54
N ARG A 335 3.86 -17.26 11.19
CA ARG A 335 3.94 -18.69 10.80
C ARG A 335 4.79 -18.89 9.55
N ARG A 336 4.66 -18.03 8.54
CA ARG A 336 5.45 -18.13 7.31
C ARG A 336 6.94 -17.95 7.57
N LEU A 337 7.30 -16.99 8.42
CA LEU A 337 8.69 -16.77 8.84
C LEU A 337 9.31 -17.99 9.54
N ALA A 338 8.50 -18.89 10.13
CA ALA A 338 8.96 -20.14 10.74
C ALA A 338 9.48 -21.15 9.71
N SER A 339 9.06 -21.06 8.45
CA SER A 339 9.46 -22.00 7.40
C SER A 339 10.93 -21.87 6.99
N LEU A 340 11.51 -22.96 6.48
CA LEU A 340 12.93 -23.01 6.10
C LEU A 340 13.26 -22.05 4.94
N GLU A 341 12.27 -21.64 4.15
CA GLU A 341 12.44 -20.69 3.05
C GLU A 341 12.91 -19.28 3.53
N TYR A 342 12.70 -18.96 4.81
CA TYR A 342 13.09 -17.67 5.41
C TYR A 342 14.32 -17.79 6.34
N GLN A 343 15.10 -18.89 6.26
CA GLN A 343 16.26 -19.10 7.15
C GLN A 343 17.27 -17.94 7.14
N ASN A 344 17.48 -17.32 5.98
CA ASN A 344 18.40 -16.20 5.81
C ASN A 344 17.71 -14.83 5.81
N ASP A 345 16.42 -14.79 6.13
CA ASP A 345 15.63 -13.56 6.13
C ASP A 345 15.88 -12.74 7.40
N LEU A 346 16.04 -11.42 7.23
CA LEU A 346 16.31 -10.50 8.31
C LEU A 346 15.15 -10.45 9.33
N PHE A 347 13.90 -10.55 8.87
CA PHE A 347 12.75 -10.59 9.77
C PHE A 347 12.75 -11.83 10.65
N ARG A 348 13.13 -12.99 10.12
CA ARG A 348 13.27 -14.21 10.94
C ARG A 348 14.28 -14.00 12.05
N ARG A 349 15.43 -13.39 11.75
CA ARG A 349 16.47 -13.08 12.77
C ARG A 349 15.94 -12.14 13.85
N TYR A 350 15.23 -11.09 13.46
CA TYR A 350 14.59 -10.18 14.40
C TYR A 350 13.54 -10.87 15.27
N THR A 351 12.70 -11.73 14.69
CA THR A 351 11.73 -12.54 15.44
C THR A 351 12.43 -13.44 16.47
N LEU A 352 13.53 -14.09 16.10
CA LEU A 352 14.30 -14.95 17.01
C LEU A 352 14.99 -14.15 18.13
N SER A 353 15.59 -12.99 17.83
CA SER A 353 16.19 -12.10 18.83
C SER A 353 15.14 -11.64 19.86
N LEU A 354 13.94 -11.23 19.41
CA LEU A 354 12.86 -10.89 20.33
C LEU A 354 12.44 -12.07 21.21
N ALA A 355 12.40 -13.28 20.66
CA ALA A 355 12.06 -14.49 21.41
C ALA A 355 13.11 -14.85 22.46
N GLN A 356 14.38 -14.47 22.27
CA GLN A 356 15.43 -14.63 23.27
C GLN A 356 15.30 -13.63 24.43
N GLN A 357 14.61 -12.51 24.22
CA GLN A 357 14.47 -11.43 25.21
C GLN A 357 13.13 -11.42 25.98
N ASP A 358 12.09 -12.08 25.46
CA ASP A 358 10.79 -12.20 26.13
C ASP A 358 10.20 -13.62 26.00
N GLU A 359 10.12 -14.32 27.14
CA GLU A 359 9.61 -15.70 27.21
C GLU A 359 8.13 -15.83 26.80
N ARG A 360 7.31 -14.77 26.94
CA ARG A 360 5.91 -14.81 26.50
C ARG A 360 5.81 -14.76 24.98
N PHE A 361 6.66 -13.94 24.34
CA PHE A 361 6.76 -13.94 22.88
C PHE A 361 7.30 -15.26 22.35
N LYS A 362 8.30 -15.84 23.01
CA LYS A 362 8.81 -17.18 22.69
C LYS A 362 7.72 -18.25 22.80
N ALA A 363 6.90 -18.21 23.85
CA ALA A 363 5.77 -19.12 24.01
C ALA A 363 4.73 -18.96 22.88
N LEU A 364 4.41 -17.72 22.50
CA LEU A 364 3.55 -17.43 21.35
C LEU A 364 4.12 -18.00 20.05
N LEU A 365 5.42 -17.85 19.78
CA LEU A 365 6.02 -18.41 18.57
C LEU A 365 5.96 -19.96 18.57
N LYS A 366 6.16 -20.61 19.72
CA LYS A 366 5.99 -22.06 19.84
C LYS A 366 4.55 -22.50 19.55
N GLU A 367 3.56 -21.76 20.06
CA GLU A 367 2.14 -21.97 19.73
C GLU A 367 1.88 -21.86 18.22
N LEU A 368 2.57 -20.94 17.54
CA LEU A 368 2.49 -20.76 16.10
C LEU A 368 3.32 -21.79 15.29
N GLY A 369 3.95 -22.77 15.95
CA GLY A 369 4.69 -23.86 15.29
C GLY A 369 6.17 -23.60 15.03
N TRP A 370 6.78 -22.59 15.66
CA TRP A 370 8.23 -22.39 15.57
C TRP A 370 9.00 -23.44 16.39
N GLN A 371 10.12 -23.90 15.84
CA GLN A 371 11.11 -24.70 16.55
C GLN A 371 12.21 -23.77 17.07
N LEU A 372 12.23 -23.52 18.39
CA LEU A 372 13.04 -22.49 19.07
C LEU A 372 13.94 -23.03 20.16
#